data_AF-A0A0A9G8K8-F1
#
_entry.id   AF-A0A0A9G8K8-F1
#
_cell.length_a   1.000
_cell.length_b   1.000
_cell.length_c   1.000
_cell.angle_alpha   90.00
_cell.angle_beta   90.00
_cell.angle_gamma   90.00
#
_symmetry.space_group_name_H-M   'P 1'
#
loop_
_entity.id
_entity.type
_entity.pdbx_description
1 polymer ?
#
loop_
_entity_poly.entity_id
_entity_poly.type
_entity_poly.pdbx_seq_one_letter_code
_entity_poly.pdbx_strand_id
1 'polypeptide(L)' 'MVIYVEACESGSIFEGLMPEDLNIYVTAASNAVENS' A
#
# COMPACT_ATOMS: atom_id res chain seq x y z
N MET A 1 -9.73 7.40 -6.45
CA MET A 1 -8.38 7.30 -7.08
C MET A 1 -7.90 5.86 -6.94
N VAL A 2 -7.11 5.35 -7.89
CA VAL A 2 -6.51 4.00 -7.79
C VAL A 2 -4.99 4.13 -7.88
N ILE A 3 -4.26 3.47 -6.99
CA ILE A 3 -2.79 3.48 -6.93
C ILE A 3 -2.29 2.03 -6.93
N TYR A 4 -1.35 1.73 -7.83
CA TYR A 4 -0.58 0.49 -7.83
C TYR A 4 0.86 0.79 -7.44
N VAL A 5 1.42 0.00 -6.51
CA VAL A 5 2.79 0.20 -6.01
C VAL A 5 3.56 -1.11 -6.10
N GLU A 6 4.69 -1.05 -6.80
CA GLU A 6 5.67 -2.13 -6.94
C GLU A 6 6.95 -1.71 -6.22
N ALA A 7 7.18 -2.29 -5.05
CA ALA A 7 8.38 -2.14 -4.25
C ALA A 7 8.44 -3.25 -3.19
N CYS A 8 9.64 -3.56 -2.69
CA CYS A 8 9.82 -4.36 -1.49
C CYS A 8 9.08 -3.69 -0.32
N GLU A 9 8.41 -4.49 0.51
CA GLU A 9 7.67 -4.03 1.68
C GLU A 9 6.62 -2.94 1.37
N SER A 10 6.04 -2.92 0.17
CA SER A 10 5.18 -1.84 -0.33
C SER A 10 3.92 -1.61 0.51
N GLY A 11 3.42 -2.63 1.23
CA GLY A 11 2.33 -2.51 2.19
C GLY A 11 2.66 -1.58 3.37
N SER A 12 3.94 -1.50 3.76
CA SER A 12 4.40 -0.69 4.90
C SER A 12 4.21 0.82 4.68
N ILE A 13 4.09 1.26 3.43
CA ILE A 13 3.86 2.67 3.06
C ILE A 13 2.49 3.16 3.56
N PHE A 14 1.52 2.25 3.68
CA PHE A 14 0.12 2.59 3.96
C PHE A 14 -0.38 2.03 5.30
N GLU A 15 0.20 0.93 5.79
CA GLU A 15 -0.22 0.26 7.01
C GLU A 15 -0.15 1.20 8.23
N GLY A 16 -1.31 1.45 8.85
CA GLY A 16 -1.45 2.36 10.00
C GLY A 16 -1.27 3.86 9.68
N LEU A 17 -0.97 4.22 8.43
CA LEU A 17 -0.74 5.60 8.00
C LEU A 17 -1.85 6.13 7.10
N MET A 18 -2.45 5.29 6.26
CA MET A 18 -3.42 5.71 5.25
C MET A 18 -4.86 5.75 5.82
N PRO A 19 -5.51 6.92 5.86
CA PRO A 19 -6.92 7.02 6.23
C PRO A 19 -7.84 6.41 5.16
N GLU A 20 -8.94 5.79 5.58
CA GLU A 20 -9.89 5.10 4.68
C GLU A 20 -10.96 6.04 4.07
N ASP A 21 -11.05 7.30 4.51
CA ASP A 21 -12.08 8.26 4.10
C ASP A 21 -11.73 9.10 2.85
N LEU A 22 -10.65 8.73 2.14
CA LEU A 22 -10.12 9.49 1.00
C LEU A 22 -10.65 9.05 -0.38
N ASN A 23 -11.53 8.04 -0.46
CA ASN A 23 -11.99 7.44 -1.73
C ASN A 23 -10.80 6.99 -2.63
N ILE A 24 -9.76 6.43 -2.02
CA ILE A 24 -8.58 5.89 -2.69
C ILE A 24 -8.53 4.38 -2.47
N TYR A 25 -8.31 3.62 -3.53
CA TYR A 25 -8.02 2.19 -3.47
C TYR A 25 -6.55 1.96 -3.84
N VAL A 26 -5.86 1.14 -3.05
CA VAL A 26 -4.45 0.83 -3.24
C VAL A 26 -4.28 -0.67 -3.37
N THR A 27 -3.44 -1.10 -4.31
CA THR A 27 -2.91 -2.46 -4.36
C THR A 27 -1.40 -2.37 -4.33
N ALA A 28 -0.80 -3.08 -3.37
CA ALA A 28 0.63 -3.19 -3.17
C ALA A 28 1.10 -4.56 -3.66
N ALA A 29 2.33 -4.64 -4.18
CA ALA A 29 2.95 -5.88 -4.63
C ALA A 29 3.29 -6.83 -3.47
N SER A 30 3.50 -6.26 -2.28
CA SER A 30 3.93 -6.95 -1.06
C SER A 30 3.25 -6.33 0.17
N ASN A 31 3.12 -7.11 1.24
CA ASN A 31 2.79 -6.67 2.59
C ASN A 31 3.95 -5.88 3.23
N ALA A 32 3.85 -5.52 4.51
CA ALA A 32 4.82 -4.63 5.16
C ALA A 32 6.20 -5.24 5.47
N VAL A 33 6.40 -6.55 5.29
CA VAL A 33 7.65 -7.24 5.64
C VAL A 33 8.17 -8.17 4.56
N GLU A 34 7.41 -8.37 3.48
CA GLU A 34 7.81 -9.25 2.38
C GLU A 34 8.46 -8.49 1.22
N ASN A 35 9.37 -9.19 0.55
CA ASN A 35 9.98 -8.71 -0.68
C ASN A 35 9.04 -9.00 -1.87
N SER A 36 9.12 -8.18 -2.93
CA SER A 36 8.29 -8.22 -4.15
C SER A 36 8.93 -9.03 -5.27
#